data_AF-F0XEM0-F1
#
_entry.id   AF-F0XEM0-F1
#
_cell.length_a   1.000
_cell.length_b   1.000
_cell.length_c   1.000
_cell.angle_alpha   90.00
_cell.angle_beta   90.00
_cell.angle_gamma   90.00
#
_symmetry.space_group_name_H-M   'P 1'
#
loop_
_entity.id
_entity.type
_entity.pdbx_description
1 polymer ?
#
loop_
_entity_poly.entity_id
_entity_poly.type
_entity_poly.pdbx_seq_one_letter_code
_entity_poly.pdbx_strand_id
1 'polypeptide(L)'
;MSSSNINSSAVEKPPPALNIPSGSTVSVKIIDNTTILYDLGTRKDLENLAPVTVRLMDKPDWKYTIEKDVADILVENGVVLNTIEAVVWSHWHFDHTGNMKTFPPSVNLIVGSGFKKGLLPGYPTNKNSHVLEADWEVRDLIELDFNTDLKLGKFKTIDYFSDGSFYLLDTPGHAIGHTSALARVSKGFNGEKDTFVFLGGDLCHHEFDAADNVLVIIAHDSAPLMPSSGFQFFPDGTLNNWKKDKLDEKIRWSFLTDFSHAVENGLKQETTLKAGLVFKPN
;
A
#
# COMPACT_ATOMS: atom_id res chain seq x y z
N MET A 1 37.24 -4.72 -45.55
CA MET A 1 36.46 -3.94 -44.56
C MET A 1 35.22 -4.75 -44.23
N SER A 2 35.25 -5.53 -43.16
CA SER A 2 34.10 -6.33 -42.72
C SER A 2 33.41 -5.63 -41.55
N SER A 3 32.10 -5.47 -41.66
CA SER A 3 31.22 -4.94 -40.62
C SER A 3 30.76 -6.08 -39.74
N SER A 4 31.18 -6.08 -38.48
CA SER A 4 30.73 -7.02 -37.44
C SER A 4 29.36 -6.61 -36.89
N ASN A 5 28.33 -7.41 -37.17
CA ASN A 5 27.05 -7.35 -36.50
C ASN A 5 27.19 -7.94 -35.08
N ILE A 6 27.05 -7.10 -34.05
CA ILE A 6 26.92 -7.56 -32.66
C ILE A 6 25.44 -7.80 -32.41
N ASN A 7 25.09 -9.08 -32.30
CA ASN A 7 23.76 -9.55 -31.94
C ASN A 7 23.68 -9.56 -30.41
N SER A 8 23.10 -8.54 -29.78
CA SER A 8 22.84 -8.54 -28.33
C SER A 8 21.50 -9.21 -28.05
N SER A 9 21.50 -10.53 -27.89
CA SER A 9 20.39 -11.22 -27.24
C SER A 9 20.39 -10.84 -25.76
N ALA A 10 19.51 -9.92 -25.36
CA ALA A 10 19.26 -9.64 -23.96
C ALA A 10 18.76 -10.94 -23.29
N VAL A 11 19.57 -11.50 -22.41
CA VAL A 11 19.17 -12.64 -21.59
C VAL A 11 18.14 -12.11 -20.59
N GLU A 12 16.89 -12.52 -20.76
CA GLU A 12 15.78 -12.14 -19.90
C GLU A 12 16.03 -12.68 -18.49
N LYS A 13 16.08 -11.77 -17.51
CA LYS A 13 16.43 -12.08 -16.12
C LYS A 13 15.16 -12.57 -15.41
N PRO A 14 15.18 -13.73 -14.72
CA PRO A 14 14.00 -14.21 -13.99
C PRO A 14 13.58 -13.20 -12.90
N PRO A 15 12.26 -13.07 -12.61
CA PRO A 15 11.76 -12.19 -11.57
C PRO A 15 12.32 -12.61 -10.19
N PRO A 16 12.51 -11.66 -9.27
CA PRO A 16 13.01 -11.98 -7.94
C PRO A 16 11.92 -12.68 -7.12
N ALA A 17 12.34 -13.47 -6.14
CA ALA A 17 11.41 -14.03 -5.17
C ALA A 17 10.81 -12.92 -4.29
N LEU A 18 9.49 -12.95 -4.12
CA LEU A 18 8.79 -12.23 -3.06
C LEU A 18 9.06 -12.96 -1.75
N ASN A 19 9.85 -12.36 -0.86
CA ASN A 19 10.10 -12.89 0.48
C ASN A 19 9.15 -12.18 1.46
N ILE A 20 8.18 -12.91 2.01
CA ILE A 20 7.28 -12.42 3.07
C ILE A 20 7.83 -12.96 4.40
N PRO A 21 8.42 -12.12 5.28
CA PRO A 21 8.78 -12.55 6.63
C PRO A 21 7.52 -12.92 7.43
N SER A 22 7.58 -13.97 8.24
CA SER A 22 6.47 -14.31 9.15
C SER A 22 6.36 -13.26 10.26
N GLY A 23 5.22 -12.57 10.33
CA GLY A 23 4.98 -11.46 11.26
C GLY A 23 4.77 -10.15 10.50
N SER A 24 3.52 -9.92 10.10
CA SER A 24 2.93 -8.65 9.62
C SER A 24 3.90 -7.61 9.04
N THR A 25 4.42 -7.84 7.83
CA THR A 25 4.88 -6.76 6.94
C THR A 25 4.85 -7.26 5.50
N VAL A 26 4.21 -6.52 4.59
CA VAL A 26 4.32 -6.80 3.15
C VAL A 26 5.53 -6.04 2.63
N SER A 27 6.63 -6.76 2.36
CA SER A 27 7.73 -6.20 1.59
C SER A 27 7.44 -6.36 0.10
N VAL A 28 7.35 -5.26 -0.66
CA VAL A 28 7.23 -5.32 -2.11
C VAL A 28 8.55 -4.89 -2.72
N LYS A 29 9.27 -5.85 -3.33
CA LYS A 29 10.49 -5.58 -4.09
C LYS A 29 10.14 -5.52 -5.58
N ILE A 30 10.06 -4.31 -6.14
CA ILE A 30 9.81 -4.10 -7.58
C ILE A 30 11.17 -3.88 -8.25
N ILE A 31 11.48 -4.66 -9.30
CA ILE A 31 12.74 -4.53 -10.04
C ILE A 31 12.61 -3.43 -11.09
N ASP A 32 12.90 -2.21 -10.67
CA ASP A 32 14.07 -1.50 -11.18
C ASP A 32 15.10 -1.46 -10.02
N ASN A 33 16.21 -0.70 -10.07
CA ASN A 33 17.22 -0.71 -8.99
C ASN A 33 16.74 -0.06 -7.67
N THR A 34 15.44 0.09 -7.47
CA THR A 34 14.81 0.87 -6.41
C THR A 34 14.00 -0.03 -5.50
N THR A 35 14.25 0.02 -4.20
CA THR A 35 13.43 -0.69 -3.21
C THR A 35 12.57 0.31 -2.45
N ILE A 36 11.27 0.04 -2.38
CA ILE A 36 10.30 0.81 -1.60
C ILE A 36 9.74 -0.11 -0.51
N LEU A 37 9.58 0.42 0.69
CA LEU A 37 8.84 -0.25 1.75
C LEU A 37 7.43 0.33 1.86
N TYR A 38 6.45 -0.50 2.14
CA TYR A 38 5.07 -0.10 2.36
C TYR A 38 4.66 -0.50 3.78
N ASP A 39 4.55 0.50 4.65
CA ASP A 39 4.48 0.39 6.12
C ASP A 39 5.71 -0.26 6.77
N LEU A 40 5.83 -0.04 8.09
CA LEU A 40 6.92 -0.51 8.93
C LEU A 40 6.44 -1.26 10.19
N GLY A 41 5.14 -1.54 10.28
CA GLY A 41 4.58 -2.16 11.48
C GLY A 41 4.65 -1.25 12.71
N THR A 42 4.62 -1.87 13.88
CA THR A 42 4.86 -1.18 15.17
C THR A 42 6.35 -1.20 15.51
N ARG A 43 6.88 -0.09 16.04
CA ARG A 43 8.26 -0.04 16.57
C ARG A 43 8.45 -0.92 17.80
N LYS A 44 9.65 -1.47 18.01
CA LYS A 44 9.93 -2.30 19.19
C LYS A 44 10.03 -1.52 20.50
N ASP A 45 10.49 -0.26 20.43
CA ASP A 45 10.66 0.66 21.56
C ASP A 45 9.42 1.55 21.74
N LEU A 46 8.31 0.92 22.16
CA LEU A 46 6.98 1.53 22.27
C LEU A 46 6.96 2.82 23.09
N GLU A 47 7.81 2.94 24.12
CA GLU A 47 7.93 4.12 24.98
C GLU A 47 8.35 5.39 24.23
N ASN A 48 8.94 5.23 23.02
CA ASN A 48 9.38 6.31 22.16
C ASN A 48 8.35 6.70 21.09
N LEU A 49 7.15 6.10 21.11
CA LEU A 49 5.99 6.64 20.37
C LEU A 49 5.61 8.03 20.90
N ALA A 50 4.79 8.76 20.13
CA ALA A 50 4.28 10.04 20.58
C ALA A 50 3.54 9.87 21.92
N PRO A 51 3.68 10.79 22.90
CA PRO A 51 3.12 10.58 24.24
C PRO A 51 1.61 10.35 24.27
N VAL A 52 0.85 10.90 23.31
CA VAL A 52 -0.59 10.62 23.17
C VAL A 52 -0.82 9.16 22.80
N THR A 53 -0.06 8.65 21.84
CA THR A 53 -0.12 7.26 21.40
C THR A 53 0.26 6.29 22.52
N VAL A 54 1.35 6.56 23.25
CA VAL A 54 1.75 5.74 24.42
C VAL A 54 0.60 5.65 25.44
N ARG A 55 -0.06 6.78 25.75
CA ARG A 55 -1.23 6.79 26.66
C ARG A 55 -2.45 6.05 26.11
N LEU A 56 -2.64 6.04 24.79
CA LEU A 56 -3.73 5.27 24.18
C LEU A 56 -3.47 3.76 24.27
N MET A 57 -2.21 3.34 24.15
CA MET A 57 -1.79 1.95 24.23
C MET A 57 -1.76 1.40 25.65
N ASP A 58 -1.71 2.27 26.67
CA ASP A 58 -1.77 1.90 28.08
C ASP A 58 -3.19 1.44 28.49
N LYS A 59 -3.58 0.27 27.97
CA LYS A 59 -4.84 -0.42 28.26
C LYS A 59 -4.54 -1.74 28.98
N PRO A 60 -5.23 -2.06 30.09
CA PRO A 60 -4.98 -3.29 30.84
C PRO A 60 -5.10 -4.58 30.02
N ASP A 61 -5.94 -4.58 29.00
CA ASP A 61 -6.21 -5.75 28.16
C ASP A 61 -5.28 -5.87 26.94
N TRP A 62 -4.40 -4.89 26.72
CA TRP A 62 -3.50 -4.86 25.57
C TRP A 62 -2.11 -5.35 25.98
N LYS A 63 -1.64 -6.41 25.32
CA LYS A 63 -0.29 -6.96 25.50
C LYS A 63 0.48 -6.84 24.20
N TYR A 64 1.64 -6.23 24.28
CA TYR A 64 2.49 -5.98 23.13
C TYR A 64 3.82 -6.70 23.29
N THR A 65 4.15 -7.51 22.30
CA THR A 65 5.48 -8.09 22.16
C THR A 65 5.96 -7.80 20.75
N ILE A 66 6.86 -6.82 20.63
CA ILE A 66 7.51 -6.48 19.37
C ILE A 66 9.01 -6.70 19.61
N GLU A 67 9.58 -7.73 18.96
CA GLU A 67 10.98 -8.10 19.17
C GLU A 67 11.94 -7.31 18.28
N LYS A 68 11.47 -6.89 17.10
CA LYS A 68 12.30 -6.33 16.03
C LYS A 68 11.58 -5.19 15.33
N ASP A 69 12.34 -4.16 14.98
CA ASP A 69 11.91 -3.19 13.98
C ASP A 69 12.05 -3.83 12.59
N VAL A 70 11.30 -3.33 11.60
CA VAL A 70 11.44 -3.80 10.21
C VAL A 70 12.88 -3.65 9.70
N ALA A 71 13.61 -2.62 10.12
CA ALA A 71 15.03 -2.47 9.77
C ALA A 71 15.91 -3.61 10.30
N ASP A 72 15.64 -4.14 11.51
CA ASP A 72 16.39 -5.29 12.04
C ASP A 72 16.15 -6.52 11.15
N ILE A 73 14.88 -6.78 10.81
CA ILE A 73 14.47 -7.90 9.95
C ILE A 73 15.17 -7.81 8.58
N LEU A 74 15.21 -6.60 8.00
CA LEU A 74 15.86 -6.36 6.72
C LEU A 74 17.37 -6.63 6.77
N VAL A 75 18.07 -6.09 7.77
CA VAL A 75 19.51 -6.27 7.94
C VAL A 75 19.88 -7.72 8.18
N GLU A 76 19.14 -8.44 9.03
CA GLU A 76 19.35 -9.87 9.29
C GLU A 76 19.19 -10.73 8.03
N ASN A 77 18.36 -10.30 7.08
CA ASN A 77 18.13 -10.98 5.80
C ASN A 77 19.03 -10.42 4.67
N GLY A 78 20.07 -9.67 5.01
CA GLY A 78 21.09 -9.19 4.07
C GLY A 78 20.67 -8.01 3.21
N VAL A 79 19.60 -7.29 3.58
CA VAL A 79 19.20 -6.05 2.91
C VAL A 79 20.00 -4.88 3.46
N VAL A 80 20.65 -4.14 2.56
CA VAL A 80 21.39 -2.92 2.89
C VAL A 80 20.42 -1.74 2.89
N LEU A 81 20.16 -1.14 4.05
CA LEU A 81 19.12 -0.09 4.19
C LEU A 81 19.32 1.11 3.27
N ASN A 82 20.56 1.44 2.90
CA ASN A 82 20.87 2.53 1.96
C ASN A 82 20.41 2.24 0.51
N THR A 83 20.03 1.00 0.17
CA THR A 83 19.46 0.67 -1.15
C THR A 83 17.95 0.89 -1.21
N ILE A 84 17.34 1.27 -0.10
CA ILE A 84 15.92 1.61 -0.03
C ILE A 84 15.79 3.08 -0.42
N GLU A 85 14.89 3.39 -1.34
CA GLU A 85 14.63 4.76 -1.77
C GLU A 85 13.67 5.44 -0.82
N ALA A 86 12.59 4.75 -0.46
CA ALA A 86 11.51 5.34 0.31
C ALA A 86 10.77 4.32 1.17
N VAL A 87 10.19 4.84 2.25
CA VAL A 87 9.12 4.19 3.01
C VAL A 87 7.83 4.94 2.71
N VAL A 88 6.80 4.23 2.29
CA VAL A 88 5.44 4.73 2.16
C VAL A 88 4.69 4.37 3.44
N TRP A 89 4.16 5.35 4.14
CA TRP A 89 3.14 5.12 5.15
C TRP A 89 1.77 5.05 4.46
N SER A 90 1.10 3.91 4.57
CA SER A 90 -0.31 3.77 4.20
C SER A 90 -1.13 4.81 4.94
N HIS A 91 -0.83 5.03 6.22
CA HIS A 91 -1.32 6.13 7.04
C HIS A 91 -0.49 6.22 8.34
N TRP A 92 -0.88 7.12 9.24
CA TRP A 92 -0.06 7.56 10.37
C TRP A 92 -0.27 6.82 11.69
N HIS A 93 -1.10 5.77 11.74
CA HIS A 93 -1.27 5.02 12.98
C HIS A 93 0.01 4.27 13.37
N PHE A 94 0.16 4.09 14.68
CA PHE A 94 1.42 3.69 15.31
C PHE A 94 1.93 2.30 14.89
N ASP A 95 1.01 1.46 14.42
CA ASP A 95 1.23 0.10 13.94
C ASP A 95 1.54 0.02 12.44
N HIS A 96 1.66 1.17 11.77
CA HIS A 96 2.07 1.29 10.37
C HIS A 96 3.36 2.10 10.21
N THR A 97 3.63 3.04 11.13
CA THR A 97 4.72 4.00 10.98
C THR A 97 6.11 3.47 11.35
N GLY A 98 6.18 2.45 12.21
CA GLY A 98 7.42 1.87 12.73
C GLY A 98 8.40 2.90 13.31
N ASN A 99 9.70 2.66 13.12
CA ASN A 99 10.78 3.52 13.59
C ASN A 99 11.64 4.03 12.43
N MET A 100 11.30 5.19 11.87
CA MET A 100 12.03 5.77 10.73
C MET A 100 13.49 6.13 11.07
N LYS A 101 13.85 6.30 12.35
CA LYS A 101 15.24 6.62 12.75
C LYS A 101 16.21 5.47 12.50
N THR A 102 15.71 4.26 12.30
CA THR A 102 16.52 3.08 11.93
C THR A 102 17.01 3.11 10.48
N PHE A 103 16.38 3.95 9.63
CA PHE A 103 16.75 4.09 8.22
C PHE A 103 17.71 5.28 8.01
N PRO A 104 18.64 5.19 7.05
CA PRO A 104 19.55 6.28 6.71
C PRO A 104 18.79 7.53 6.21
N PRO A 105 19.33 8.75 6.36
CA PRO A 105 18.71 10.00 5.86
C PRO A 105 18.34 10.00 4.38
N SER A 106 18.98 9.16 3.55
CA SER A 106 18.71 9.03 2.13
C SER A 106 17.38 8.36 1.80
N VAL A 107 16.76 7.66 2.77
CA VAL A 107 15.45 7.02 2.59
C VAL A 107 14.36 8.06 2.81
N ASN A 108 13.59 8.37 1.79
CA ASN A 108 12.48 9.32 1.85
C ASN A 108 11.30 8.75 2.66
N LEU A 109 10.50 9.64 3.23
CA LEU A 109 9.21 9.29 3.82
C LEU A 109 8.08 9.79 2.93
N ILE A 110 7.28 8.88 2.39
CA ILE A 110 6.12 9.19 1.56
C ILE A 110 4.84 9.02 2.37
N VAL A 111 3.95 10.01 2.29
CA VAL A 111 2.65 10.05 2.98
C VAL A 111 1.54 10.45 2.01
N GLY A 112 0.30 10.01 2.29
CA GLY A 112 -0.84 10.34 1.43
C GLY A 112 -1.33 11.79 1.57
N SER A 113 -2.25 12.16 0.67
CA SER A 113 -2.76 13.52 0.51
C SER A 113 -3.44 14.06 1.78
N GLY A 114 -3.06 15.27 2.18
CA GLY A 114 -3.62 15.97 3.33
C GLY A 114 -2.89 15.72 4.64
N PHE A 115 -1.91 14.80 4.68
CA PHE A 115 -1.05 14.56 5.85
C PHE A 115 -0.41 15.85 6.34
N LYS A 116 0.27 16.61 5.47
CA LYS A 116 1.04 17.80 5.90
C LYS A 116 0.13 18.87 6.47
N LYS A 117 -1.03 19.09 5.85
CA LYS A 117 -2.03 20.06 6.32
C LYS A 117 -2.71 19.61 7.61
N GLY A 118 -2.96 18.32 7.77
CA GLY A 118 -3.75 17.78 8.87
C GLY A 118 -2.94 17.49 10.13
N LEU A 119 -1.67 17.07 9.99
CA LEU A 119 -0.90 16.47 11.07
C LEU A 119 0.38 17.21 11.44
N LEU A 120 0.77 18.23 10.66
CA LEU A 120 1.90 19.09 11.04
C LEU A 120 1.42 20.33 11.81
N PRO A 121 2.19 20.80 12.82
CA PRO A 121 3.44 20.21 13.28
C PRO A 121 3.24 18.91 14.10
N GLY A 122 4.26 18.06 14.10
CA GLY A 122 4.28 16.79 14.85
C GLY A 122 4.75 17.00 16.30
N TYR A 123 4.90 15.91 17.06
CA TYR A 123 5.57 15.97 18.35
C TYR A 123 7.10 16.12 18.14
N PRO A 124 7.82 16.99 18.87
CA PRO A 124 7.44 17.62 20.14
C PRO A 124 6.77 19.00 20.04
N THR A 125 6.70 19.61 18.85
CA THR A 125 6.12 20.94 18.66
C THR A 125 4.64 20.95 19.01
N ASN A 126 3.87 19.98 18.52
CA ASN A 126 2.49 19.72 18.94
C ASN A 126 2.44 18.59 19.98
N LYS A 127 2.15 18.94 21.24
CA LYS A 127 2.07 17.99 22.36
C LYS A 127 0.92 16.98 22.26
N ASN A 128 -0.06 17.25 21.41
CA ASN A 128 -1.20 16.38 21.15
C ASN A 128 -1.08 15.61 19.85
N SER A 129 0.05 15.70 19.14
CA SER A 129 0.26 14.95 17.90
C SER A 129 0.53 13.48 18.17
N HIS A 130 0.08 12.64 17.24
CA HIS A 130 0.37 11.20 17.21
C HIS A 130 1.62 10.86 16.39
N VAL A 131 2.06 11.79 15.53
CA VAL A 131 3.23 11.64 14.66
C VAL A 131 4.44 12.35 15.24
N LEU A 132 5.65 11.84 14.96
CA LEU A 132 6.90 12.38 15.49
C LEU A 132 7.63 13.18 14.41
N GLU A 133 8.03 14.43 14.71
CA GLU A 133 8.86 15.23 13.80
C GLU A 133 10.20 14.54 13.49
N ALA A 134 10.69 13.73 14.43
CA ALA A 134 11.89 12.93 14.28
C ALA A 134 11.80 11.91 13.12
N ASP A 135 10.61 11.53 12.66
CA ASP A 135 10.45 10.58 11.55
C ASP A 135 10.84 11.21 10.20
N TRP A 136 10.80 12.55 10.10
CA TRP A 136 11.15 13.29 8.88
C TRP A 136 12.20 14.40 9.06
N GLU A 137 12.74 14.63 10.26
CA GLU A 137 13.65 15.76 10.53
C GLU A 137 14.94 15.76 9.68
N VAL A 138 15.40 14.57 9.24
CA VAL A 138 16.65 14.37 8.49
C VAL A 138 16.45 13.88 7.06
N ARG A 139 15.21 13.80 6.55
CA ARG A 139 14.89 13.20 5.26
C ARG A 139 13.76 13.97 4.58
N ASP A 140 13.53 13.74 3.30
CA ASP A 140 12.41 14.38 2.63
C ASP A 140 11.08 13.72 3.06
N LEU A 141 10.16 14.55 3.54
CA LEU A 141 8.75 14.20 3.72
C LEU A 141 7.99 14.55 2.45
N ILE A 142 7.62 13.54 1.67
CA ILE A 142 6.97 13.67 0.38
C ILE A 142 5.47 13.37 0.55
N GLU A 143 4.63 14.38 0.32
CA GLU A 143 3.18 14.19 0.32
C GLU A 143 2.70 13.93 -1.11
N LEU A 144 1.99 12.82 -1.31
CA LEU A 144 1.40 12.45 -2.59
C LEU A 144 0.36 13.48 -3.02
N ASP A 145 0.41 13.86 -4.29
CA ASP A 145 -0.55 14.76 -4.91
C ASP A 145 -1.33 13.99 -5.99
N PHE A 146 -2.56 13.62 -5.67
CA PHE A 146 -3.45 12.92 -6.59
C PHE A 146 -4.17 13.89 -7.55
N ASN A 147 -3.50 14.95 -8.00
CA ASN A 147 -3.94 15.74 -9.15
C ASN A 147 -3.58 15.03 -10.46
N THR A 148 -4.27 13.92 -10.70
CA THR A 148 -4.03 12.98 -11.78
C THR A 148 -5.34 12.57 -12.45
N ASP A 149 -5.27 12.35 -13.76
CA ASP A 149 -6.38 11.77 -14.53
C ASP A 149 -6.38 10.24 -14.48
N LEU A 150 -5.27 9.61 -14.07
CA LEU A 150 -5.18 8.16 -13.93
C LEU A 150 -6.04 7.70 -12.75
N LYS A 151 -6.88 6.71 -13.02
CA LYS A 151 -7.74 6.07 -12.02
C LYS A 151 -7.70 4.56 -12.13
N LEU A 152 -7.62 3.89 -10.99
CA LEU A 152 -7.89 2.47 -10.84
C LEU A 152 -9.24 2.29 -10.16
N GLY A 153 -10.20 1.79 -10.91
CA GLY A 153 -11.61 1.92 -10.59
C GLY A 153 -12.00 3.35 -10.26
N LYS A 154 -12.49 3.59 -9.03
CA LYS A 154 -12.94 4.91 -8.58
C LYS A 154 -11.84 5.74 -7.91
N PHE A 155 -10.68 5.14 -7.63
CA PHE A 155 -9.61 5.78 -6.89
C PHE A 155 -8.69 6.54 -7.84
N LYS A 156 -8.30 7.75 -7.45
CA LYS A 156 -7.23 8.46 -8.14
C LYS A 156 -5.92 7.75 -7.89
N THR A 157 -5.06 7.70 -8.89
CA THR A 157 -3.89 6.83 -8.85
C THR A 157 -2.66 7.50 -9.40
N ILE A 158 -1.53 7.27 -8.74
CA ILE A 158 -0.20 7.61 -9.22
C ILE A 158 0.50 6.30 -9.58
N ASP A 159 0.99 6.18 -10.81
CA ASP A 159 1.96 5.14 -11.19
C ASP A 159 3.35 5.59 -10.75
N TYR A 160 3.83 5.10 -9.62
CA TYR A 160 5.01 5.61 -8.94
C TYR A 160 6.27 5.55 -9.82
N PHE A 161 6.50 4.40 -10.47
CA PHE A 161 7.66 4.18 -11.35
C PHE A 161 7.41 4.57 -12.80
N SER A 162 6.20 5.01 -13.14
CA SER A 162 5.78 5.34 -14.51
C SER A 162 5.85 4.18 -15.51
N ASP A 163 5.97 2.93 -15.05
CA ASP A 163 6.07 1.72 -15.88
C ASP A 163 4.93 0.72 -15.63
N GLY A 164 3.92 1.13 -14.85
CA GLY A 164 2.76 0.33 -14.45
C GLY A 164 3.07 -0.80 -13.47
N SER A 165 4.24 -0.78 -12.81
CA SER A 165 4.63 -1.81 -11.83
C SER A 165 4.15 -1.51 -10.42
N PHE A 166 3.99 -0.24 -10.05
CA PHE A 166 3.59 0.16 -8.70
C PHE A 166 2.65 1.34 -8.72
N TYR A 167 1.42 1.11 -8.30
CA TYR A 167 0.41 2.15 -8.19
C TYR A 167 0.17 2.51 -6.74
N LEU A 168 0.13 3.81 -6.44
CA LEU A 168 -0.37 4.35 -5.17
C LEU A 168 -1.76 4.92 -5.42
N LEU A 169 -2.73 4.56 -4.57
CA LEU A 169 -4.14 4.88 -4.74
C LEU A 169 -4.61 5.78 -3.60
N ASP A 170 -5.28 6.89 -3.96
CA ASP A 170 -5.96 7.77 -3.02
C ASP A 170 -7.19 7.06 -2.45
N THR A 171 -7.05 6.50 -1.24
CA THR A 171 -8.10 5.72 -0.57
C THR A 171 -8.52 6.39 0.75
N PRO A 172 -9.11 7.61 0.68
CA PRO A 172 -9.50 8.35 1.87
C PRO A 172 -10.63 7.64 2.63
N GLY A 173 -10.63 7.78 3.95
CA GLY A 173 -11.67 7.22 4.82
C GLY A 173 -11.17 7.01 6.24
N HIS A 174 -10.41 5.93 6.44
CA HIS A 174 -9.91 5.50 7.76
C HIS A 174 -9.10 6.59 8.49
N ALA A 175 -8.15 7.21 7.80
CA ALA A 175 -7.28 8.23 8.36
C ALA A 175 -6.97 9.32 7.32
N ILE A 176 -6.62 10.53 7.80
CA ILE A 176 -6.11 11.60 6.92
C ILE A 176 -4.86 11.09 6.21
N GLY A 177 -4.83 11.22 4.89
CA GLY A 177 -3.72 10.74 4.06
C GLY A 177 -3.65 9.23 3.92
N HIS A 178 -4.74 8.49 4.16
CA HIS A 178 -4.77 7.06 3.90
C HIS A 178 -4.57 6.77 2.40
N THR A 179 -3.64 5.87 2.09
CA THR A 179 -3.35 5.36 0.74
C THR A 179 -3.37 3.85 0.75
N SER A 180 -3.66 3.27 -0.40
CA SER A 180 -3.44 1.84 -0.70
C SER A 180 -2.42 1.72 -1.83
N ALA A 181 -1.91 0.53 -2.10
CA ALA A 181 -1.04 0.29 -3.25
C ALA A 181 -1.44 -0.96 -4.04
N LEU A 182 -1.13 -0.97 -5.33
CA LEU A 182 -1.26 -2.14 -6.21
C LEU A 182 0.09 -2.39 -6.89
N ALA A 183 0.70 -3.52 -6.58
CA ALA A 183 2.03 -3.89 -7.06
C ALA A 183 1.94 -5.04 -8.07
N ARG A 184 2.51 -4.86 -9.25
CA ARG A 184 2.71 -5.96 -10.22
C ARG A 184 3.83 -6.85 -9.71
N VAL A 185 3.57 -8.15 -9.54
CA VAL A 185 4.54 -9.12 -9.00
C VAL A 185 5.01 -10.16 -10.03
N SER A 186 4.26 -10.36 -11.11
CA SER A 186 4.74 -11.13 -12.26
C SER A 186 4.24 -10.53 -13.57
N LYS A 187 5.05 -10.69 -14.62
CA LYS A 187 4.59 -10.52 -16.00
C LYS A 187 4.11 -11.86 -16.53
N GLY A 188 2.97 -11.87 -17.20
CA GLY A 188 2.50 -13.07 -17.88
C GLY A 188 3.39 -13.44 -19.06
N PHE A 189 3.53 -14.74 -19.34
CA PHE A 189 4.21 -15.26 -20.53
C PHE A 189 3.27 -16.16 -21.32
N ASN A 190 3.46 -16.28 -22.64
CA ASN A 190 2.62 -17.13 -23.51
C ASN A 190 1.10 -16.91 -23.41
N GLY A 191 0.66 -15.66 -23.24
CA GLY A 191 -0.77 -15.31 -23.15
C GLY A 191 -1.36 -15.38 -21.74
N GLU A 192 -0.55 -15.68 -20.73
CA GLU A 192 -0.93 -15.47 -19.33
C GLU A 192 -1.01 -13.97 -19.00
N LYS A 193 -1.82 -13.61 -18.00
CA LYS A 193 -1.95 -12.24 -17.52
C LYS A 193 -0.88 -11.93 -16.47
N ASP A 194 -0.53 -10.65 -16.37
CA ASP A 194 0.25 -10.13 -15.24
C ASP A 194 -0.48 -10.40 -13.92
N THR A 195 0.28 -10.61 -12.85
CA THR A 195 -0.29 -10.80 -11.50
C THR A 195 0.09 -9.66 -10.59
N PHE A 196 -0.80 -9.36 -9.65
CA PHE A 196 -0.70 -8.19 -8.78
C PHE A 196 -1.02 -8.56 -7.34
N VAL A 197 -0.41 -7.81 -6.42
CA VAL A 197 -0.73 -7.81 -4.98
C VAL A 197 -1.29 -6.44 -4.62
N PHE A 198 -2.44 -6.43 -3.95
CA PHE A 198 -3.04 -5.21 -3.41
C PHE A 198 -2.68 -5.05 -1.93
N LEU A 199 -2.08 -3.91 -1.59
CA LEU A 199 -1.71 -3.50 -0.24
C LEU A 199 -2.76 -2.52 0.27
N GLY A 200 -3.72 -3.04 1.03
CA GLY A 200 -4.87 -2.25 1.48
C GLY A 200 -4.53 -1.15 2.49
N GLY A 201 -3.49 -1.32 3.30
CA GLY A 201 -3.38 -0.59 4.56
C GLY A 201 -4.56 -0.97 5.47
N ASP A 202 -5.11 0.01 6.18
CA ASP A 202 -6.29 -0.16 7.03
C ASP A 202 -7.60 0.12 6.29
N LEU A 203 -7.59 0.09 4.96
CA LEU A 203 -8.80 0.16 4.14
C LEU A 203 -9.85 -0.88 4.60
N CYS A 204 -9.39 -2.04 5.08
CA CYS A 204 -10.21 -3.06 5.71
C CYS A 204 -9.39 -3.86 6.74
N HIS A 205 -9.69 -3.71 8.05
CA HIS A 205 -8.93 -4.34 9.13
C HIS A 205 -9.10 -5.87 9.27
N HIS A 206 -10.19 -6.44 8.73
CA HIS A 206 -10.51 -7.87 8.86
C HIS A 206 -11.12 -8.40 7.56
N GLU A 207 -11.01 -9.70 7.29
CA GLU A 207 -12.09 -10.38 6.58
C GLU A 207 -13.37 -10.10 7.38
N PHE A 208 -14.20 -9.22 6.85
CA PHE A 208 -15.54 -9.00 7.39
C PHE A 208 -16.41 -10.29 7.31
N ASP A 209 -15.89 -11.37 6.70
CA ASP A 209 -16.43 -12.73 6.62
C ASP A 209 -15.97 -13.67 7.77
N ALA A 210 -15.64 -13.17 8.97
CA ALA A 210 -15.20 -14.01 10.10
C ALA A 210 -16.22 -15.08 10.53
N ALA A 211 -17.46 -15.00 10.04
CA ALA A 211 -18.47 -16.01 10.20
C ALA A 211 -19.19 -16.26 8.86
N ASP A 212 -19.08 -17.49 8.34
CA ASP A 212 -19.67 -17.92 7.06
C ASP A 212 -21.19 -17.70 6.97
N ASN A 213 -21.88 -17.39 8.06
CA ASN A 213 -23.31 -17.12 8.12
C ASN A 213 -23.66 -15.63 8.29
N VAL A 214 -22.73 -14.73 7.99
CA VAL A 214 -22.93 -13.27 7.96
C VAL A 214 -22.62 -12.76 6.54
N LEU A 215 -23.58 -12.07 5.92
CA LEU A 215 -23.35 -11.36 4.66
C LEU A 215 -22.86 -9.95 4.97
N VAL A 216 -21.70 -9.58 4.46
CA VAL A 216 -21.20 -8.20 4.59
C VAL A 216 -21.45 -7.42 3.32
N ILE A 217 -22.09 -6.25 3.50
CA ILE A 217 -22.32 -5.26 2.46
C ILE A 217 -21.64 -3.97 2.94
N ILE A 218 -20.60 -3.57 2.22
CA ILE A 218 -19.83 -2.37 2.55
C ILE A 218 -20.60 -1.14 2.05
N ALA A 219 -20.77 -0.14 2.91
CA ALA A 219 -21.38 1.12 2.49
C ALA A 219 -20.59 1.75 1.34
N HIS A 220 -21.30 2.27 0.33
CA HIS A 220 -20.75 2.80 -0.93
C HIS A 220 -20.17 1.78 -1.92
N ASP A 221 -20.22 0.48 -1.61
CA ASP A 221 -19.96 -0.55 -2.63
C ASP A 221 -21.13 -0.61 -3.63
N SER A 222 -20.81 -0.46 -4.92
CA SER A 222 -21.78 -0.57 -6.00
C SER A 222 -21.98 -1.99 -6.49
N ALA A 223 -21.12 -2.93 -6.10
CA ALA A 223 -21.21 -4.30 -6.58
C ALA A 223 -22.54 -4.99 -6.29
N PRO A 224 -23.19 -4.82 -5.11
CA PRO A 224 -24.53 -5.36 -4.89
C PRO A 224 -25.56 -4.85 -5.91
N LEU A 225 -25.39 -3.64 -6.46
CA LEU A 225 -26.32 -3.05 -7.43
C LEU A 225 -26.11 -3.55 -8.87
N MET A 226 -25.01 -4.24 -9.15
CA MET A 226 -24.71 -4.74 -10.49
C MET A 226 -25.63 -5.92 -10.83
N PRO A 227 -26.17 -6.04 -12.06
CA PRO A 227 -27.00 -7.18 -12.45
C PRO A 227 -26.32 -8.54 -12.27
N SER A 228 -24.99 -8.58 -12.37
CA SER A 228 -24.16 -9.77 -12.16
C SER A 228 -24.12 -10.25 -10.71
N SER A 229 -24.47 -9.40 -9.74
CA SER A 229 -24.45 -9.76 -8.31
C SER A 229 -25.56 -10.75 -7.96
N GLY A 230 -26.68 -10.71 -8.67
CA GLY A 230 -27.88 -11.50 -8.35
C GLY A 230 -28.62 -11.02 -7.10
N PHE A 231 -28.27 -9.86 -6.54
CA PHE A 231 -29.01 -9.28 -5.42
C PHE A 231 -30.42 -8.90 -5.84
N GLN A 232 -31.40 -9.27 -5.02
CA GLN A 232 -32.77 -8.82 -5.15
C GLN A 232 -33.07 -7.85 -4.02
N PHE A 233 -33.42 -6.63 -4.41
CA PHE A 233 -33.73 -5.56 -3.47
C PHE A 233 -35.23 -5.50 -3.22
N PHE A 234 -35.60 -5.07 -2.01
CA PHE A 234 -36.98 -4.73 -1.69
C PHE A 234 -37.50 -3.63 -2.64
N PRO A 235 -38.76 -3.65 -3.10
CA PRO A 235 -39.84 -4.58 -2.70
C PRO A 235 -39.87 -5.91 -3.47
N ASP A 236 -39.07 -6.04 -4.52
CA ASP A 236 -39.19 -7.13 -5.50
C ASP A 236 -38.46 -8.42 -5.09
N GLY A 237 -37.72 -8.40 -3.98
CA GLY A 237 -37.13 -9.60 -3.40
C GLY A 237 -36.51 -9.39 -2.02
N THR A 238 -35.81 -10.43 -1.55
CA THR A 238 -35.20 -10.47 -0.21
C THR A 238 -33.80 -11.04 -0.29
N LEU A 239 -32.93 -10.68 0.67
CA LEU A 239 -31.61 -11.27 0.82
C LEU A 239 -31.62 -12.53 1.70
N ASN A 240 -32.78 -13.07 2.09
CA ASN A 240 -32.86 -14.19 3.04
C ASN A 240 -32.14 -15.47 2.56
N ASN A 241 -32.00 -15.64 1.24
CA ASN A 241 -31.32 -16.79 0.64
C ASN A 241 -29.88 -16.48 0.22
N TRP A 242 -29.29 -15.36 0.65
CA TRP A 242 -27.98 -14.90 0.17
C TRP A 242 -26.90 -15.99 0.16
N LYS A 243 -26.86 -16.82 1.22
CA LYS A 243 -25.87 -17.90 1.37
C LYS A 243 -26.12 -19.06 0.42
N LYS A 244 -27.39 -19.41 0.22
CA LYS A 244 -27.79 -20.43 -0.77
C LYS A 244 -27.49 -19.95 -2.20
N ASP A 245 -27.68 -18.66 -2.44
CA ASP A 245 -27.53 -18.03 -3.74
C ASP A 245 -26.09 -17.54 -3.99
N LYS A 246 -25.18 -17.79 -3.04
CA LYS A 246 -23.74 -17.45 -3.07
C LYS A 246 -23.50 -15.97 -3.38
N LEU A 247 -24.35 -15.10 -2.83
CA LEU A 247 -24.28 -13.66 -3.09
C LEU A 247 -23.00 -13.04 -2.53
N ASP A 248 -22.57 -13.51 -1.37
CA ASP A 248 -21.27 -13.25 -0.74
C ASP A 248 -20.11 -13.52 -1.69
N GLU A 249 -20.02 -14.74 -2.26
CA GLU A 249 -18.96 -15.10 -3.21
C GLU A 249 -18.96 -14.20 -4.45
N LYS A 250 -20.14 -13.78 -4.93
CA LYS A 250 -20.28 -12.96 -6.14
C LYS A 250 -19.85 -11.51 -5.97
N ILE A 251 -20.04 -10.94 -4.79
CA ILE A 251 -19.65 -9.54 -4.51
C ILE A 251 -18.30 -9.44 -3.84
N ARG A 252 -17.79 -10.53 -3.25
CA ARG A 252 -16.50 -10.56 -2.56
C ARG A 252 -15.38 -10.14 -3.52
N TRP A 253 -14.69 -9.07 -3.14
CA TRP A 253 -13.63 -8.42 -3.92
C TRP A 253 -14.04 -7.88 -5.29
N SER A 254 -15.33 -7.86 -5.62
CA SER A 254 -15.79 -7.42 -6.93
C SER A 254 -15.48 -5.94 -7.23
N PHE A 255 -15.28 -5.10 -6.21
CA PHE A 255 -14.76 -3.74 -6.39
C PHE A 255 -13.36 -3.69 -7.03
N LEU A 256 -12.56 -4.78 -6.92
CA LEU A 256 -11.28 -4.92 -7.62
C LEU A 256 -11.46 -5.26 -9.11
N THR A 257 -12.66 -5.65 -9.56
CA THR A 257 -12.94 -5.87 -11.00
C THR A 257 -12.68 -4.60 -11.79
N ASP A 258 -12.93 -3.43 -11.21
CA ASP A 258 -12.67 -2.14 -11.85
C ASP A 258 -11.17 -1.86 -12.05
N PHE A 259 -10.28 -2.67 -11.46
CA PHE A 259 -8.83 -2.57 -11.63
C PHE A 259 -8.35 -3.40 -12.84
N SER A 260 -9.21 -4.28 -13.38
CA SER A 260 -8.91 -5.16 -14.52
C SER A 260 -8.30 -4.40 -15.68
N HIS A 261 -8.84 -3.22 -16.03
CA HIS A 261 -8.32 -2.44 -17.13
C HIS A 261 -6.83 -2.07 -16.96
N ALA A 262 -6.38 -1.75 -15.75
CA ALA A 262 -4.97 -1.46 -15.52
C ALA A 262 -4.10 -2.69 -15.42
N VAL A 263 -4.63 -3.75 -14.83
CA VAL A 263 -3.97 -5.07 -14.76
C VAL A 263 -3.76 -5.64 -16.16
N GLU A 264 -4.72 -5.47 -17.06
CA GLU A 264 -4.69 -6.05 -18.41
C GLU A 264 -3.95 -5.19 -19.42
N ASN A 265 -4.06 -3.85 -19.32
CA ASN A 265 -3.51 -2.94 -20.32
C ASN A 265 -2.21 -2.25 -19.87
N GLY A 266 -1.77 -2.45 -18.62
CA GLY A 266 -0.52 -1.90 -18.11
C GLY A 266 -0.46 -0.37 -18.22
N LEU A 267 -1.44 0.33 -17.62
CA LEU A 267 -1.53 1.79 -17.73
C LEU A 267 -0.29 2.47 -17.15
N LYS A 268 0.32 3.35 -17.93
CA LYS A 268 1.51 4.11 -17.52
C LYS A 268 1.21 5.59 -17.42
N GLN A 269 1.85 6.28 -16.49
CA GLN A 269 1.77 7.73 -16.34
C GLN A 269 3.14 8.30 -16.00
N GLU A 270 3.56 9.38 -16.68
CA GLU A 270 4.70 10.19 -16.22
C GLU A 270 4.36 10.83 -14.87
N THR A 271 5.17 10.56 -13.86
CA THR A 271 4.90 10.93 -12.47
C THR A 271 5.95 11.89 -11.96
N THR A 272 5.52 13.02 -11.41
CA THR A 272 6.38 13.97 -10.70
C THR A 272 5.87 14.15 -9.28
N LEU A 273 6.69 13.84 -8.28
CA LEU A 273 6.35 13.99 -6.86
C LEU A 273 6.88 15.31 -6.29
N LYS A 274 6.30 15.75 -5.16
CA LYS A 274 6.55 17.06 -4.52
C LYS A 274 7.96 17.31 -3.95
N ALA A 275 8.96 16.54 -4.33
CA ALA A 275 10.39 16.76 -4.00
C ALA A 275 11.29 16.82 -5.25
N GLY A 276 10.70 16.94 -6.45
CA GLY A 276 11.47 16.94 -7.71
C GLY A 276 11.88 15.53 -8.18
N LEU A 277 11.36 14.47 -7.55
CA LEU A 277 11.45 13.11 -8.08
C LEU A 277 10.56 13.00 -9.31
N VAL A 278 11.18 12.71 -10.46
CA VAL A 278 10.50 12.55 -11.75
C VAL A 278 10.76 11.16 -12.26
N PHE A 279 9.69 10.38 -12.44
CA PHE A 279 9.71 9.07 -13.08
C PHE A 279 9.10 9.20 -14.47
N LYS A 280 9.72 8.53 -15.44
CA LYS A 280 9.29 8.59 -16.84
C LYS A 280 9.01 7.20 -17.35
N PRO A 281 7.94 7.03 -18.15
CA PRO A 281 7.68 5.76 -18.81
C PRO A 281 8.85 5.39 -19.73
N ASN A 282 9.38 4.17 -19.56
CA ASN A 282 10.18 3.51 -20.58
C ASN A 282 9.30 3.10 -21.76
#